data_AF-A0A967WE13-F1
#
_entry.id   AF-A0A967WE13-F1
#
_cell.length_a   1.000
_cell.length_b   1.000
_cell.length_c   1.000
_cell.angle_alpha   90.00
_cell.angle_beta   90.00
_cell.angle_gamma   90.00
#
_symmetry.space_group_name_H-M   'P 1'
#
loop_
_entity.id
_entity.type
_entity.pdbx_description
1 polymer ?
#
loop_
_entity_poly.entity_id
_entity_poly.type
_entity_poly.pdbx_seq_one_letter_code
_entity_poly.pdbx_strand_id
1 'polypeptide(L)' 'AVPDVVTSGGATVAVRVPDHRWVRELGNQIGAPLAATSANPHGKSSPVTAEHVMGAFQGLIPLILDG' A
#
# COMPACT_ATOMS: atom_id res chain seq x y z
N ALA A 1 7.75 16.35 8.10
CA ALA A 1 8.90 15.48 7.77
C ALA A 1 8.38 14.08 7.49
N VAL A 2 9.10 13.25 6.72
CA VAL A 2 8.74 11.83 6.53
C VAL A 2 9.21 11.05 7.76
N PRO A 3 8.36 10.23 8.41
CA PRO A 3 8.76 9.45 9.58
C PRO A 3 9.83 8.39 9.28
N ASP A 4 10.70 8.10 10.25
CA ASP A 4 11.77 7.08 10.10
C ASP A 4 11.25 5.68 9.76
N VAL A 5 10.05 5.33 10.22
CA VAL A 5 9.41 4.04 9.90
C VAL A 5 9.13 3.88 8.40
N VAL A 6 9.06 4.99 7.65
CA VAL A 6 8.87 4.99 6.19
C VAL A 6 10.22 4.96 5.46
N THR A 7 11.25 5.61 6.00
CA THR A 7 12.58 5.70 5.36
C THR A 7 13.57 4.65 5.86
N SER A 8 13.18 3.83 6.83
CA SER A 8 14.07 2.94 7.59
C SER A 8 15.27 3.70 8.21
N GLY A 9 15.05 4.95 8.64
CA GLY A 9 16.10 5.84 9.18
C GLY A 9 17.04 6.45 8.13
N GLY A 10 16.76 6.25 6.83
CA GLY A 10 17.54 6.83 5.73
C GLY A 10 17.25 8.31 5.48
N ALA A 11 18.16 8.98 4.77
CA ALA A 11 18.04 10.39 4.39
C ALA A 11 17.13 10.65 3.17
N THR A 12 16.69 9.60 2.47
CA THR A 12 15.91 9.70 1.23
C THR A 12 14.60 8.93 1.35
N VAL A 13 13.64 9.25 0.47
CA VAL A 13 12.33 8.59 0.39
C VAL A 13 12.02 8.26 -1.07
N ALA A 14 11.46 7.06 -1.30
CA ALA A 14 10.94 6.67 -2.60
C ALA A 14 9.50 7.18 -2.77
N VAL A 15 9.23 7.84 -3.90
CA VAL A 15 7.91 8.41 -4.21
C VAL A 15 7.45 7.93 -5.58
N ARG A 16 6.16 7.62 -5.72
CA ARG A 16 5.51 7.33 -7.00
C ARG A 16 4.12 7.93 -7.06
N VAL A 17 3.67 8.26 -8.27
CA VAL A 17 2.27 8.58 -8.55
C VAL A 17 1.71 7.38 -9.32
N PRO A 18 0.82 6.55 -8.74
CA PRO A 18 0.29 5.38 -9.42
C PRO A 18 -0.48 5.76 -10.68
N ASP A 19 -0.21 5.07 -11.79
CA ASP A 19 -1.01 5.21 -13.01
C ASP A 19 -2.31 4.38 -12.91
N HIS A 20 -3.12 4.69 -11.89
CA HIS A 20 -4.41 4.06 -11.67
C HIS A 20 -5.40 5.12 -11.19
N ARG A 21 -6.49 5.33 -11.95
CA ARG A 21 -7.42 6.45 -11.70
C ARG A 21 -8.03 6.40 -10.30
N TRP A 22 -8.60 5.27 -9.90
CA TRP A 22 -9.25 5.18 -8.58
C TRP A 22 -8.26 5.28 -7.41
N VAL A 23 -7.02 4.79 -7.56
CA VAL A 23 -5.99 4.92 -6.51
C VAL A 23 -5.60 6.39 -6.31
N ARG A 24 -5.50 7.15 -7.40
CA ARG A 24 -5.27 8.60 -7.34
C ARG A 24 -6.44 9.32 -6.67
N GLU A 25 -7.66 8.96 -7.01
CA GLU A 25 -8.87 9.52 -6.40
C GLU A 25 -8.96 9.20 -4.90
N LEU A 26 -8.65 7.97 -4.50
CA LEU A 26 -8.56 7.58 -3.09
C LEU A 26 -7.53 8.43 -2.34
N GLY A 27 -6.34 8.64 -2.92
CA GLY A 27 -5.32 9.52 -2.35
C GLY A 27 -5.81 10.96 -2.17
N ASN A 28 -6.55 11.49 -3.14
CA ASN A 28 -7.15 12.83 -3.06
C ASN A 28 -8.19 12.93 -1.94
N GLN A 29 -9.03 11.90 -1.76
CA GLN A 29 -10.06 11.89 -0.71
C GLN A 29 -9.46 11.74 0.69
N ILE A 30 -8.39 10.96 0.83
CA ILE A 30 -7.65 10.83 2.11
C ILE A 30 -6.95 12.15 2.46
N GLY A 31 -6.54 12.95 1.47
CA GLY A 31 -5.91 14.25 1.68
C GLY A 31 -4.48 14.17 2.22
N ALA A 32 -3.85 13.00 2.17
CA ALA A 32 -2.49 12.76 2.62
C ALA A 32 -1.76 11.70 1.76
N PRO A 33 -0.42 11.73 1.69
CA PRO A 33 0.35 10.67 1.04
C PRO A 33 0.14 9.30 1.71
N LEU A 34 0.08 8.25 0.90
CA LEU A 34 -0.02 6.87 1.38
C LEU A 34 1.34 6.19 1.37
N ALA A 35 1.80 5.74 2.53
CA ALA A 35 2.88 4.77 2.63
C ALA A 35 2.32 3.38 2.32
N ALA A 36 2.89 2.68 1.34
CA ALA A 36 2.42 1.36 0.92
C ALA A 36 3.57 0.46 0.47
N THR A 37 3.43 -0.82 0.74
CA THR A 37 4.25 -1.91 0.20
C THR A 37 3.39 -2.82 -0.67
N SER A 38 3.96 -3.87 -1.25
CA SER A 38 3.14 -4.92 -1.86
C SER A 38 2.28 -5.60 -0.78
N ALA A 39 1.02 -5.88 -1.10
CA ALA A 39 0.03 -6.44 -0.16
C ALA A 39 0.22 -7.96 0.01
N ASN A 40 1.40 -8.38 0.46
CA ASN A 40 1.72 -9.78 0.75
C ASN A 40 2.52 -9.91 2.06
N PRO A 41 2.48 -11.09 2.71
CA PRO A 41 3.42 -11.43 3.76
C PRO A 41 4.85 -11.36 3.24
N HIS A 42 5.79 -11.01 4.13
CA HIS A 42 7.20 -10.91 3.79
C HIS A 42 7.72 -12.21 3.15
N GLY A 43 8.46 -12.08 2.04
CA GLY A 43 9.04 -13.21 1.30
C GLY A 43 8.06 -14.00 0.41
N LYS A 44 6.80 -13.58 0.30
CA LYS A 44 5.81 -14.18 -0.62
C LYS A 44 5.70 -13.38 -1.92
N SER A 45 5.17 -14.03 -2.96
CA SER A 45 4.86 -13.39 -4.23
C SER A 45 3.87 -12.23 -4.05
N SER A 46 4.06 -11.16 -4.82
CA SER A 46 3.13 -10.04 -4.81
C SER A 46 1.76 -10.45 -5.35
N PRO A 47 0.65 -10.03 -4.72
CA PRO A 47 -0.68 -10.33 -5.20
C PRO A 47 -0.99 -9.51 -6.45
N VAL A 48 -1.87 -10.05 -7.29
CA VAL A 48 -2.41 -9.34 -8.46
C VAL A 48 -3.94 -9.29 -8.48
N THR A 49 -4.60 -9.85 -7.46
CA THR A 49 -6.06 -9.78 -7.28
C THR A 49 -6.41 -9.60 -5.81
N ALA A 50 -7.63 -9.13 -5.53
CA ALA A 50 -8.14 -8.99 -4.17
C ALA A 50 -8.26 -10.35 -3.45
N GLU A 51 -8.57 -11.44 -4.16
CA GLU A 51 -8.64 -12.79 -3.58
C GLU A 51 -7.28 -13.26 -3.07
N HIS A 52 -6.19 -12.95 -3.80
CA HIS A 52 -4.84 -13.24 -3.32
C HIS A 52 -4.53 -12.51 -2.00
N VAL A 53 -4.97 -11.25 -1.89
CA VAL A 53 -4.81 -10.45 -0.65
C VAL A 53 -5.67 -11.03 0.46
N MET A 54 -6.94 -11.34 0.19
CA MET A 54 -7.87 -11.92 1.16
C MET A 54 -7.35 -13.24 1.71
N GLY A 55 -6.90 -14.16 0.85
CA GLY A 55 -6.32 -15.44 1.28
C GLY A 55 -5.07 -15.28 2.16
N ALA A 56 -4.32 -14.18 1.99
CA ALA A 56 -3.12 -13.92 2.78
C ALA A 56 -3.38 -13.17 4.10
N PHE A 57 -4.43 -12.35 4.16
CA PHE A 57 -4.69 -11.44 5.29
C PHE A 57 -6.08 -11.58 5.93
N GLN A 58 -6.80 -12.66 5.66
CA GLN A 58 -8.14 -12.89 6.20
C GLN A 58 -8.16 -12.72 7.73
N GLY A 59 -8.94 -11.73 8.20
CA GLY A 59 -9.06 -11.41 9.62
C GLY A 59 -7.88 -10.66 10.25
N LEU A 60 -6.83 -10.35 9.47
CA LEU A 60 -5.64 -9.62 9.95
C LEU A 60 -5.68 -8.12 9.62
N ILE A 61 -6.40 -7.74 8.57
CA ILE A 61 -6.52 -6.34 8.15
C ILE A 61 -7.99 -5.92 8.07
N PRO A 62 -8.31 -4.65 8.38
CA PRO A 62 -9.69 -4.20 8.51
C PRO A 62 -10.39 -3.98 7.17
N LEU A 63 -9.65 -3.85 6.07
CA LEU A 63 -10.19 -3.46 4.78
C LEU A 63 -9.34 -4.01 3.64
N ILE A 64 -10.02 -4.53 2.61
CA ILE A 64 -9.46 -4.80 1.29
C ILE A 64 -10.33 -4.04 0.30
N LEU A 65 -9.70 -3.26 -0.58
CA LEU A 65 -10.36 -2.60 -1.70
C LEU A 65 -10.14 -3.46 -2.94
N ASP A 66 -11.24 -3.91 -3.54
CA ASP A 66 -11.27 -4.66 -4.79
C ASP A 66 -11.61 -3.71 -5.94
N GLY A 67 -10.82 -3.68 -7.01
CA GLY A 67 -10.92 -2.66 -8.06
C GLY A 67 -10.05 -2.88 -9.28
#